data_AF-A0AA46C9P6-F1
#
_entry.id   AF-A0AA46C9P6-F1
#
_cell.length_a   1.000
_cell.length_b   1.000
_cell.length_c   1.000
_cell.angle_alpha   90.00
_cell.angle_beta   90.00
_cell.angle_gamma   90.00
#
_symmetry.space_group_name_H-M   'P 1'
#
loop_
_entity.id
_entity.type
_entity.pdbx_description
1 polymer ?
#
loop_
_entity_poly.entity_id
_entity_poly.type
_entity_poly.pdbx_seq_one_letter_code
_entity_poly.pdbx_strand_id
1 'polypeptide(L)'
;MRILFVGDEASLPSELSDYVADLGDQWQVQQVADGNSAIEAAALSPFDAVIVAPVLPDLTSATLLGQIRTLRPDTIRIALIDARDGQRTPPARIIGVAHRFLPMPLAPEVLLEAITSLEELRDLLSNPRLRAAIGRIEKLPSPPHLYLSLMHALEEDEGTDAADIAKLIAGDPAIAAKVLQLCNSAFFSGGRSITDLRTAVTRLGVATLRDLVLASEVFSVQTLTPAERNAMQRRALLSSRLAAKVLPPTSAELGSTAALLADIGLLLPGVRDEREPALEGGDDRLGHTEAGAYLLGLWGLPMPIIEAVAFHRHPQRSSLRSFWVTGAVHVATALASGETVDEEYLSKVGVLTRLPAWREQADTLLGLAEA
;
A
#
# COMPACT_ATOMS: atom_id res chain seq x y z
N MET A 1 -7.64 -18.32 9.06
CA MET A 1 -7.38 -18.08 7.64
C MET A 1 -7.05 -19.37 6.89
N ARG A 2 -7.58 -19.58 5.68
CA ARG A 2 -7.25 -20.72 4.81
C ARG A 2 -6.29 -20.31 3.69
N ILE A 3 -5.16 -21.00 3.56
CA ILE A 3 -4.02 -20.63 2.71
C ILE A 3 -3.70 -21.78 1.74
N LEU A 4 -3.49 -21.43 0.47
CA LEU A 4 -3.02 -22.36 -0.56
C LEU A 4 -1.54 -22.12 -0.85
N PHE A 5 -0.71 -23.12 -0.60
CA PHE A 5 0.70 -23.16 -0.99
C PHE A 5 0.82 -23.85 -2.35
N VAL A 6 1.48 -23.18 -3.30
CA VAL A 6 1.67 -23.68 -4.67
C VAL A 6 3.15 -23.70 -5.00
N GLY A 7 3.75 -24.88 -5.05
CA GLY A 7 5.17 -25.04 -5.33
C GLY A 7 5.74 -26.36 -4.81
N ASP A 8 7.02 -26.57 -5.11
CA ASP A 8 7.79 -27.73 -4.67
C ASP A 8 8.31 -27.59 -3.22
N GLU A 9 8.84 -28.68 -2.67
CA GLU A 9 9.45 -28.72 -1.33
C GLU A 9 10.67 -27.80 -1.19
N ALA A 10 11.37 -27.48 -2.29
CA ALA A 10 12.49 -26.54 -2.25
C ALA A 10 12.02 -25.10 -2.01
N SER A 11 10.83 -24.77 -2.52
CA SER A 11 10.23 -23.44 -2.39
C SER A 11 9.37 -23.28 -1.14
N LEU A 12 8.57 -24.30 -0.85
CA LEU A 12 7.60 -24.34 0.24
C LEU A 12 7.74 -25.68 0.97
N PRO A 13 8.73 -25.81 1.87
CA PRO A 13 8.94 -27.03 2.63
C PRO A 13 7.72 -27.38 3.49
N SER A 14 7.43 -28.66 3.65
CA SER A 14 6.33 -29.16 4.50
C SER A 14 6.37 -28.61 5.94
N GLU A 15 7.55 -28.32 6.48
CA GLU A 15 7.72 -27.73 7.81
C GLU A 15 7.05 -26.35 7.95
N LEU A 16 6.89 -25.60 6.86
CA LEU A 16 6.15 -24.34 6.89
C LEU A 16 4.64 -24.57 7.09
N SER A 17 4.09 -25.63 6.50
CA SER A 17 2.69 -26.01 6.68
C SER A 17 2.44 -26.44 8.12
N ASP A 18 3.35 -27.24 8.69
CA ASP A 18 3.30 -27.66 10.10
C ASP A 18 3.41 -26.45 11.04
N TYR A 19 4.36 -25.55 10.77
CA TYR A 19 4.53 -24.33 11.55
C TYR A 19 3.28 -23.46 11.58
N VAL A 20 2.56 -23.33 10.45
CA VAL A 20 1.30 -22.57 10.41
C VAL A 20 0.17 -23.29 11.14
N ALA A 21 0.10 -24.62 11.04
CA ALA A 21 -0.91 -25.41 11.74
C ALA A 21 -0.75 -25.31 13.28
N ASP A 22 0.49 -25.24 13.77
CA ASP A 22 0.80 -25.08 15.20
C ASP A 22 0.35 -23.73 15.79
N LEU A 23 0.05 -22.73 14.96
CA LEU A 23 -0.45 -21.41 15.40
C LEU A 23 -1.93 -21.46 15.84
N GLY A 24 -2.65 -22.52 15.52
CA GLY A 24 -4.02 -22.78 15.97
C GLY A 24 -4.99 -23.11 14.85
N ASP A 25 -6.12 -23.73 15.23
CA ASP A 25 -7.13 -24.32 14.33
C ASP A 25 -7.74 -23.33 13.31
N GLN A 26 -7.66 -22.03 13.60
CA GLN A 26 -8.09 -20.99 12.68
C GLN A 26 -7.22 -20.96 11.41
N TRP A 27 -5.97 -21.40 11.45
CA TRP A 27 -5.06 -21.43 10.30
C TRP A 27 -5.08 -22.79 9.61
N GLN A 28 -5.36 -22.81 8.32
CA GLN A 28 -5.42 -24.04 7.52
C GLN A 28 -4.57 -23.88 6.27
N VAL A 29 -3.61 -24.77 6.07
CA VAL A 29 -2.77 -24.79 4.87
C VAL A 29 -3.13 -26.00 4.01
N GLN A 30 -3.29 -25.75 2.71
CA GLN A 30 -3.33 -26.79 1.70
C GLN A 30 -2.16 -26.57 0.75
N GLN A 31 -1.39 -27.62 0.44
CA GLN A 31 -0.25 -27.54 -0.47
C GLN A 31 -0.52 -28.34 -1.74
N VAL A 32 -0.14 -27.78 -2.89
CA VAL A 32 -0.18 -28.40 -4.21
C VAL A 32 1.12 -28.11 -4.95
N ALA A 33 1.55 -29.03 -5.83
CA ALA A 33 2.85 -28.95 -6.49
C ALA A 33 2.87 -28.07 -7.75
N ASP A 34 1.71 -27.85 -8.39
CA ASP A 34 1.60 -27.25 -9.72
C ASP A 34 0.41 -26.29 -9.86
N GLY A 35 0.43 -25.48 -10.92
CA GLY A 35 -0.54 -24.44 -11.15
C GLY A 35 -1.94 -24.96 -11.52
N ASN A 36 -2.04 -26.03 -12.30
CA ASN A 36 -3.32 -26.63 -12.68
C ASN A 36 -4.05 -27.18 -11.46
N SER A 37 -3.35 -27.89 -10.57
CA SER A 37 -3.88 -28.37 -9.29
C SER A 37 -4.32 -27.21 -8.40
N ALA A 38 -3.60 -26.09 -8.42
CA ALA A 38 -3.99 -24.88 -7.68
C ALA A 38 -5.29 -24.26 -8.20
N ILE A 39 -5.49 -24.24 -9.53
CA ILE A 39 -6.73 -23.74 -10.14
C ILE A 39 -7.91 -24.65 -9.78
N GLU A 40 -7.73 -25.97 -9.83
CA GLU A 40 -8.75 -26.93 -9.42
C GLU A 40 -9.13 -26.74 -7.95
N ALA A 41 -8.13 -26.64 -7.06
CA ALA A 41 -8.36 -26.38 -5.64
C ALA A 41 -9.13 -25.06 -5.40
N ALA A 42 -8.74 -23.98 -6.08
CA ALA A 42 -9.39 -22.68 -5.99
C ALA A 42 -10.82 -22.66 -6.57
N ALA A 43 -11.11 -23.53 -7.55
CA ALA A 43 -12.45 -23.72 -8.07
C ALA A 43 -13.33 -24.43 -7.05
N LEU A 44 -12.83 -25.50 -6.43
CA LEU A 44 -13.56 -26.32 -5.46
C LEU A 44 -13.89 -25.56 -4.17
N SER A 45 -12.97 -24.73 -3.69
CA SER A 45 -13.18 -24.05 -2.41
C SER A 45 -12.43 -22.71 -2.31
N PRO A 46 -12.97 -21.72 -1.56
CA PRO A 46 -12.32 -20.44 -1.40
C PRO A 46 -11.07 -20.55 -0.52
N PHE A 47 -10.05 -19.78 -0.87
CA PHE A 47 -8.87 -19.52 -0.06
C PHE A 47 -8.79 -18.04 0.26
N ASP A 48 -8.36 -17.71 1.47
CA ASP A 48 -8.12 -16.33 1.87
C ASP A 48 -6.83 -15.80 1.25
N ALA A 49 -5.81 -16.65 1.14
CA ALA A 49 -4.54 -16.32 0.50
C ALA A 49 -4.00 -17.49 -0.32
N VAL A 50 -3.24 -17.16 -1.37
CA VAL A 50 -2.42 -18.10 -2.13
C VAL A 50 -0.98 -17.61 -2.12
N ILE A 51 -0.04 -18.51 -1.82
CA ILE A 51 1.41 -18.26 -1.85
C ILE A 51 2.00 -19.12 -2.96
N VAL A 52 2.60 -18.47 -3.96
CA VAL A 52 3.05 -19.13 -5.18
C VAL A 52 4.57 -19.07 -5.30
N ALA A 53 5.20 -20.22 -5.51
CA ALA A 53 6.62 -20.35 -5.77
C ALA A 53 7.06 -19.63 -7.06
N PRO A 54 8.35 -19.24 -7.19
CA PRO A 54 8.81 -18.50 -8.37
C PRO A 54 8.69 -19.31 -9.66
N VAL A 55 8.95 -20.61 -9.58
CA VAL A 55 8.94 -21.57 -10.69
C VAL A 55 7.89 -22.64 -10.40
N LEU A 56 7.06 -22.92 -11.40
CA LEU A 56 6.08 -24.01 -11.38
C LEU A 56 6.30 -24.89 -12.62
N PRO A 57 5.96 -26.18 -12.57
CA PRO A 57 6.27 -27.13 -13.64
C PRO A 57 5.43 -26.95 -14.91
N ASP A 58 4.24 -26.37 -14.82
CA ASP A 58 3.21 -26.40 -15.87
C ASP A 58 2.80 -25.02 -16.42
N LEU A 59 2.88 -23.96 -15.60
CA LEU A 59 2.54 -22.59 -16.01
C LEU A 59 3.32 -21.54 -15.22
N THR A 60 3.48 -20.33 -15.76
CA THR A 60 4.20 -19.28 -15.03
C THR A 60 3.40 -18.80 -13.80
N SER A 61 4.10 -18.45 -12.71
CA SER A 61 3.48 -17.88 -11.49
C SER A 61 2.59 -16.67 -11.80
N ALA A 62 3.01 -15.80 -12.73
CA ALA A 62 2.19 -14.67 -13.18
C ALA A 62 0.90 -15.10 -13.90
N THR A 63 0.94 -16.17 -14.70
CA THR A 63 -0.28 -16.75 -15.32
C THR A 63 -1.23 -17.28 -14.25
N LEU A 64 -0.72 -18.04 -13.27
CA LEU A 64 -1.52 -18.59 -12.17
C LEU A 64 -2.26 -17.48 -11.42
N LEU A 65 -1.51 -16.47 -10.95
CA LEU A 65 -2.07 -15.37 -10.16
C LEU A 65 -3.08 -14.54 -10.96
N GLY A 66 -2.90 -14.42 -12.28
CA GLY A 66 -3.87 -13.81 -13.19
C GLY A 66 -5.16 -14.63 -13.36
N GLN A 67 -5.06 -15.96 -13.38
CA GLN A 67 -6.23 -16.85 -13.42
C GLN A 67 -6.97 -16.85 -12.08
N ILE A 68 -6.26 -16.95 -10.95
CA ILE A 68 -6.84 -16.86 -9.61
C ILE A 68 -7.57 -15.52 -9.44
N ARG A 69 -7.01 -14.41 -9.90
CA ARG A 69 -7.72 -13.10 -9.90
C ARG A 69 -9.10 -13.16 -10.54
N THR A 70 -9.19 -13.88 -11.65
CA THR A 70 -10.41 -13.95 -12.46
C THR A 70 -11.42 -14.87 -11.79
N LEU A 71 -10.96 -15.99 -11.24
CA LEU A 71 -11.79 -16.99 -10.58
C LEU A 71 -12.25 -16.58 -9.16
N ARG A 72 -11.32 -16.03 -8.38
CA ARG A 72 -11.43 -15.68 -6.95
C ARG A 72 -10.72 -14.35 -6.69
N PRO A 73 -11.30 -13.21 -7.10
CA PRO A 73 -10.64 -11.91 -6.94
C PRO A 73 -10.34 -11.56 -5.47
N ASP A 74 -11.19 -11.99 -4.55
CA ASP A 74 -11.06 -11.79 -3.11
C ASP A 74 -9.89 -12.57 -2.46
N THR A 75 -9.30 -13.54 -3.16
CA THR A 75 -8.11 -14.27 -2.68
C THR A 75 -6.87 -13.38 -2.74
N ILE A 76 -6.15 -13.30 -1.62
CA ILE A 76 -4.92 -12.53 -1.50
C ILE A 76 -3.80 -13.28 -2.23
N ARG A 77 -3.18 -12.63 -3.20
CA ARG A 77 -2.17 -13.21 -4.09
C ARG A 77 -0.77 -12.82 -3.63
N ILE A 78 0.00 -13.78 -3.14
CA ILE A 78 1.36 -13.60 -2.64
C ILE A 78 2.32 -14.36 -3.55
N ALA A 79 3.35 -13.68 -4.04
CA ALA A 79 4.39 -14.28 -4.86
C ALA A 79 5.70 -14.44 -4.06
N LEU A 80 6.31 -15.61 -4.13
CA LEU A 80 7.67 -15.81 -3.66
C LEU A 80 8.65 -15.32 -4.71
N ILE A 81 9.71 -14.66 -4.27
CA ILE A 81 10.75 -14.10 -5.13
C ILE A 81 12.11 -14.63 -4.67
N ASP A 82 12.87 -15.21 -5.61
CA ASP A 82 14.22 -15.65 -5.33
C ASP A 82 15.19 -14.48 -5.21
N ALA A 83 15.84 -14.38 -4.06
CA ALA A 83 16.84 -13.35 -3.77
C ALA A 83 18.28 -13.84 -4.03
N ARG A 84 18.48 -15.11 -4.37
CA ARG A 84 19.81 -15.76 -4.35
C ARG A 84 20.70 -15.41 -5.55
N ASP A 85 20.12 -15.01 -6.70
CA ASP A 85 20.89 -14.86 -7.95
C ASP A 85 21.18 -13.40 -8.38
N GLY A 86 20.95 -12.41 -7.52
CA GLY A 86 21.26 -11.01 -7.84
C GLY A 86 20.50 -10.44 -9.05
N GLN A 87 19.51 -11.18 -9.59
CA GLN A 87 18.62 -10.69 -10.63
C GLN A 87 17.59 -9.72 -10.04
N ARG A 88 17.52 -8.60 -10.75
CA ARG A 88 16.91 -7.32 -10.40
C ARG A 88 15.41 -7.38 -10.60
N THR A 89 14.65 -7.11 -9.55
CA THR A 89 13.21 -6.78 -9.60
C THR A 89 12.30 -7.95 -10.05
N PRO A 90 11.16 -8.20 -9.37
CA PRO A 90 10.16 -9.13 -9.90
C PRO A 90 9.73 -8.72 -11.32
N PRO A 91 9.49 -9.67 -12.25
CA PRO A 91 9.02 -9.33 -13.60
C PRO A 91 7.79 -8.41 -13.58
N ALA A 92 7.73 -7.39 -14.45
CA ALA A 92 6.62 -6.43 -14.46
C ALA A 92 5.21 -7.07 -14.47
N ARG A 93 5.08 -8.24 -15.12
CA ARG A 93 3.83 -9.00 -15.15
C ARG A 93 3.41 -9.52 -13.78
N ILE A 94 4.33 -9.99 -12.95
CA ILE A 94 4.01 -10.46 -11.59
C ILE A 94 3.67 -9.28 -10.66
N ILE A 95 4.34 -8.14 -10.85
CA ILE A 95 4.07 -6.86 -10.16
C ILE A 95 2.62 -6.38 -10.33
N GLY A 96 2.01 -6.66 -11.48
CA GLY A 96 0.61 -6.30 -11.77
C GLY A 96 -0.43 -7.30 -11.26
N VAL A 97 -0.04 -8.46 -10.75
CA VAL A 97 -1.01 -9.50 -10.34
C VAL A 97 -0.84 -9.99 -8.90
N ALA A 98 0.35 -9.84 -8.31
CA ALA A 98 0.55 -10.12 -6.90
C ALA A 98 0.22 -8.89 -6.04
N HIS A 99 -0.44 -9.13 -4.91
CA HIS A 99 -0.66 -8.12 -3.89
C HIS A 99 0.59 -7.95 -3.00
N ARG A 100 1.29 -9.04 -2.70
CA ARG A 100 2.45 -9.05 -1.81
C ARG A 100 3.55 -9.97 -2.34
N PHE A 101 4.78 -9.70 -1.91
CA PHE A 101 5.97 -10.45 -2.29
C PHE A 101 6.75 -10.87 -1.04
N LEU A 102 7.11 -12.16 -0.95
CA LEU A 102 7.92 -12.73 0.13
C LEU A 102 9.22 -13.31 -0.44
N PRO A 103 10.28 -13.45 0.36
CA PRO A 103 11.60 -13.80 -0.15
C PRO A 103 11.77 -15.32 -0.18
N MET A 104 12.71 -15.78 -0.97
CA MET A 104 13.23 -17.14 -0.88
C MET A 104 14.71 -17.13 -0.45
N PRO A 105 15.11 -17.97 0.52
CA PRO A 105 14.28 -18.93 1.26
C PRO A 105 13.26 -18.24 2.18
N LEU A 106 12.03 -18.78 2.23
CA LEU A 106 10.96 -18.23 3.06
C LEU A 106 11.15 -18.67 4.52
N ALA A 107 11.51 -17.71 5.37
CA ALA A 107 11.62 -17.96 6.80
C ALA A 107 10.22 -18.02 7.47
N PRO A 108 10.01 -18.91 8.45
CA PRO A 108 8.74 -19.03 9.17
C PRO A 108 8.26 -17.71 9.80
N GLU A 109 9.17 -16.90 10.31
CA GLU A 109 8.84 -15.62 10.97
C GLU A 109 8.31 -14.59 9.96
N VAL A 110 8.87 -14.58 8.75
CA VAL A 110 8.42 -13.69 7.66
C VAL A 110 7.06 -14.12 7.15
N LEU A 111 6.82 -15.44 7.05
CA LEU A 111 5.50 -15.97 6.75
C LEU A 111 4.49 -15.57 7.83
N LEU A 112 4.83 -15.76 9.12
CA LEU A 112 3.98 -15.41 10.25
C LEU A 112 3.61 -13.93 10.28
N GLU A 113 4.60 -13.05 10.12
CA GLU A 113 4.37 -11.59 10.03
C GLU A 113 3.41 -11.27 8.88
N ALA A 114 3.63 -11.90 7.72
CA ALA A 114 2.81 -11.65 6.55
C ALA A 114 1.36 -12.10 6.71
N ILE A 115 1.12 -13.28 7.27
CA ILE A 115 -0.23 -13.83 7.45
C ILE A 115 -0.97 -13.14 8.60
N THR A 116 -0.29 -12.83 9.71
CA THR A 116 -0.86 -12.09 10.85
C THR A 116 -1.30 -10.70 10.42
N SER A 117 -0.48 -9.97 9.65
CA SER A 117 -0.85 -8.63 9.19
C SER A 117 -2.06 -8.64 8.24
N LEU A 118 -2.28 -9.75 7.51
CA LEU A 118 -3.46 -9.92 6.66
C LEU A 118 -4.71 -10.26 7.45
N GLU A 119 -4.57 -11.01 8.56
CA GLU A 119 -5.67 -11.23 9.51
C GLU A 119 -6.07 -9.91 10.18
N GLU A 120 -5.11 -9.15 10.71
CA GLU A 120 -5.36 -7.82 11.30
C GLU A 120 -6.05 -6.87 10.30
N LEU A 121 -5.62 -6.88 9.03
CA LEU A 121 -6.26 -6.10 7.98
C LEU A 121 -7.74 -6.45 7.79
N ARG A 122 -8.08 -7.75 7.87
CA ARG A 122 -9.45 -8.23 7.69
C ARG A 122 -10.32 -7.89 8.90
N ASP A 123 -9.75 -7.92 10.10
CA ASP A 123 -10.44 -7.48 11.32
C ASP A 123 -10.70 -5.98 11.29
N LEU A 124 -9.72 -5.19 10.82
CA LEU A 124 -9.84 -3.75 10.64
C LEU A 124 -10.88 -3.40 9.57
N LEU A 125 -10.92 -4.13 8.45
CA LEU A 125 -11.70 -3.82 7.25
C LEU A 125 -12.45 -5.06 6.74
N SER A 126 -13.53 -5.44 7.43
CA SER A 126 -14.25 -6.70 7.20
C SER A 126 -15.21 -6.71 6.00
N ASN A 127 -15.36 -5.59 5.28
CA ASN A 127 -16.35 -5.43 4.21
C ASN A 127 -16.08 -6.38 3.00
N PRO A 128 -16.96 -7.36 2.71
CA PRO A 128 -16.75 -8.29 1.59
C PRO A 128 -16.76 -7.62 0.20
N ARG A 129 -17.55 -6.55 0.02
CA ARG A 129 -17.60 -5.79 -1.25
C ARG A 129 -16.25 -5.13 -1.51
N LEU A 130 -15.61 -4.61 -0.47
CA LEU A 130 -14.26 -4.03 -0.53
C LEU A 130 -13.24 -5.06 -0.98
N ARG A 131 -13.24 -6.24 -0.36
CA ARG A 131 -12.31 -7.33 -0.71
C ARG A 131 -12.42 -7.73 -2.18
N ALA A 132 -13.64 -7.91 -2.69
CA ALA A 132 -13.88 -8.29 -4.08
C ALA A 132 -13.53 -7.16 -5.07
N ALA A 133 -13.82 -5.90 -4.74
CA ALA A 133 -13.51 -4.77 -5.60
C ALA A 133 -11.99 -4.56 -5.72
N ILE A 134 -11.29 -4.54 -4.60
CA ILE A 134 -9.84 -4.31 -4.56
C ILE A 134 -9.07 -5.48 -5.15
N GLY A 135 -9.52 -6.71 -4.87
CA GLY A 135 -8.92 -7.92 -5.39
C GLY A 135 -8.96 -8.07 -6.91
N ARG A 136 -9.84 -7.34 -7.60
CA ARG A 136 -9.87 -7.27 -9.08
C ARG A 136 -8.87 -6.29 -9.66
N ILE A 137 -8.31 -5.40 -8.86
CA ILE A 137 -7.40 -4.36 -9.34
C ILE A 137 -6.14 -5.01 -9.88
N GLU A 138 -5.82 -4.67 -11.13
CA GLU A 138 -4.57 -5.05 -11.78
C GLU A 138 -3.50 -3.96 -11.64
N LYS A 139 -3.91 -2.68 -11.64
CA LYS A 139 -3.01 -1.53 -11.66
C LYS A 139 -3.58 -0.36 -10.87
N LEU A 140 -2.69 0.38 -10.19
CA LEU A 140 -2.98 1.78 -9.86
C LEU A 140 -2.67 2.65 -11.08
N PRO A 141 -3.49 3.67 -11.39
CA PRO A 141 -3.16 4.63 -12.42
C PRO A 141 -2.03 5.57 -11.97
N SER A 142 -0.89 5.42 -12.63
CA SER A 142 0.21 6.40 -12.53
C SER A 142 0.30 7.24 -13.81
N PRO A 143 0.80 8.48 -13.75
CA PRO A 143 0.94 9.36 -14.90
C PRO A 143 2.22 9.06 -15.71
N PRO A 144 2.21 9.36 -17.02
CA PRO A 144 3.38 9.21 -17.90
C PRO A 144 4.48 10.28 -17.76
N HIS A 145 4.31 11.27 -16.88
CA HIS A 145 5.28 12.38 -16.76
C HIS A 145 6.40 12.09 -15.74
N LEU A 146 6.15 11.20 -14.77
CA LEU A 146 7.13 10.94 -13.71
C LEU A 146 8.32 10.14 -14.23
N TYR A 147 8.15 9.26 -15.23
CA TYR A 147 9.28 8.61 -15.88
C TYR A 147 10.21 9.61 -16.55
N LEU A 148 9.66 10.55 -17.33
CA LEU A 148 10.48 11.53 -18.03
C LEU A 148 11.24 12.44 -17.04
N SER A 149 10.58 12.88 -15.96
CA SER A 149 11.24 13.66 -14.91
C SER A 149 12.29 12.86 -14.14
N LEU A 150 12.02 11.57 -13.86
CA LEU A 150 12.97 10.68 -13.21
C LEU A 150 14.18 10.41 -14.11
N MET A 151 13.97 10.12 -15.40
CA MET A 151 15.06 9.89 -16.35
C MET A 151 15.92 11.14 -16.55
N HIS A 152 15.30 12.30 -16.69
CA HIS A 152 16.03 13.57 -16.79
C HIS A 152 16.90 13.84 -15.55
N ALA A 153 16.37 13.62 -14.35
CA ALA A 153 17.14 13.78 -13.10
C ALA A 153 18.28 12.76 -12.95
N LEU A 154 18.14 11.57 -13.55
CA LEU A 154 19.15 10.52 -13.51
C LEU A 154 20.20 10.65 -14.63
N GLU A 155 19.86 11.30 -15.74
CA GLU A 155 20.74 11.46 -16.91
C GLU A 155 21.52 12.77 -16.88
N GLU A 156 20.98 13.85 -16.31
CA GLU A 156 21.61 15.19 -16.38
C GLU A 156 22.49 15.56 -15.17
N ASP A 157 22.37 14.86 -14.04
CA ASP A 157 23.05 15.26 -12.80
C ASP A 157 23.79 14.08 -12.14
N GLU A 158 25.12 14.07 -12.26
CA GLU A 158 26.02 13.11 -11.59
C GLU A 158 25.96 13.21 -10.05
N GLY A 159 25.33 14.26 -9.50
CA GLY A 159 25.13 14.51 -8.07
C GLY A 159 23.77 14.10 -7.51
N THR A 160 22.84 13.58 -8.31
CA THR A 160 21.49 13.18 -7.85
C THR A 160 21.56 12.10 -6.78
N ASP A 161 21.10 12.43 -5.57
CA ASP A 161 21.07 11.50 -4.43
C ASP A 161 19.69 10.85 -4.21
N ALA A 162 19.63 9.90 -3.26
CA ALA A 162 18.38 9.21 -2.93
C ALA A 162 17.27 10.14 -2.39
N ALA A 163 17.63 11.28 -1.80
CA ALA A 163 16.69 12.25 -1.28
C ALA A 163 16.00 13.02 -2.41
N ASP A 164 16.74 13.36 -3.47
CA ASP A 164 16.19 14.07 -4.62
C ASP A 164 15.27 13.16 -5.44
N ILE A 165 15.65 11.90 -5.63
CA ILE A 165 14.78 10.88 -6.24
C ILE A 165 13.53 10.66 -5.39
N ALA A 166 13.65 10.59 -4.06
CA ALA A 166 12.50 10.46 -3.17
C ALA A 166 11.53 11.64 -3.27
N LYS A 167 12.04 12.88 -3.44
CA LYS A 167 11.19 14.07 -3.69
C LYS A 167 10.44 13.97 -5.01
N LEU A 168 11.11 13.50 -6.08
CA LEU A 168 10.48 13.29 -7.38
C LEU A 168 9.36 12.25 -7.30
N ILE A 169 9.63 11.11 -6.66
CA ILE A 169 8.65 10.04 -6.43
C ILE A 169 7.49 10.52 -5.57
N ALA A 170 7.75 11.31 -4.52
CA ALA A 170 6.69 11.88 -3.68
C ALA A 170 5.75 12.81 -4.45
N GLY A 171 6.16 13.33 -5.61
CA GLY A 171 5.30 14.07 -6.54
C GLY A 171 4.11 13.26 -7.06
N ASP A 172 4.19 11.93 -7.02
CA ASP A 172 3.10 11.06 -7.41
C ASP A 172 2.77 9.99 -6.33
N PRO A 173 1.62 10.11 -5.65
CA PRO A 173 1.20 9.14 -4.64
C PRO A 173 1.08 7.70 -5.14
N ALA A 174 0.72 7.48 -6.41
CA ALA A 174 0.56 6.13 -6.97
C ALA A 174 1.92 5.43 -7.11
N ILE A 175 2.91 6.15 -7.64
CA ILE A 175 4.29 5.65 -7.72
C ILE A 175 4.89 5.49 -6.33
N ALA A 176 4.71 6.46 -5.43
CA ALA A 176 5.16 6.36 -4.04
C ALA A 176 4.62 5.10 -3.34
N ALA A 177 3.32 4.82 -3.49
CA ALA A 177 2.70 3.62 -2.94
C ALA A 177 3.31 2.34 -3.54
N LYS A 178 3.56 2.31 -4.85
CA LYS A 178 4.14 1.14 -5.55
C LYS A 178 5.60 0.91 -5.16
N VAL A 179 6.38 1.98 -5.02
CA VAL A 179 7.76 1.95 -4.54
C VAL A 179 7.81 1.38 -3.12
N LEU A 180 6.91 1.83 -2.24
CA LEU A 180 6.78 1.29 -0.89
C LEU A 180 6.31 -0.17 -0.87
N GLN A 181 5.40 -0.57 -1.75
CA GLN A 181 5.00 -1.98 -1.90
C GLN A 181 6.20 -2.86 -2.27
N LEU A 182 6.99 -2.46 -3.28
CA LEU A 182 8.19 -3.23 -3.64
C LEU A 182 9.22 -3.20 -2.51
N CYS A 183 9.43 -2.07 -1.84
CA CYS A 183 10.36 -2.00 -0.71
C CYS A 183 9.97 -2.90 0.46
N ASN A 184 8.68 -2.93 0.78
CA ASN A 184 8.14 -3.78 1.84
C ASN A 184 7.95 -5.23 1.38
N SER A 185 8.26 -5.55 0.12
CA SER A 185 8.60 -6.92 -0.21
C SER A 185 9.83 -7.33 0.57
N ALA A 186 9.83 -8.54 1.10
CA ALA A 186 10.91 -9.00 1.93
C ALA A 186 12.26 -9.08 1.21
N PHE A 187 12.26 -9.00 -0.13
CA PHE A 187 13.47 -8.86 -0.95
C PHE A 187 14.26 -7.59 -0.62
N PHE A 188 13.57 -6.47 -0.34
CA PHE A 188 14.19 -5.17 -0.10
C PHE A 188 14.07 -4.73 1.38
N SER A 189 13.18 -5.35 2.16
CA SER A 189 12.93 -4.95 3.55
C SER A 189 14.02 -5.44 4.53
N GLY A 190 14.79 -6.48 4.20
CA GLY A 190 15.86 -7.00 5.07
C GLY A 190 15.39 -7.33 6.48
N GLY A 191 14.12 -7.73 6.64
CA GLY A 191 13.49 -8.01 7.93
C GLY A 191 13.02 -6.78 8.72
N ARG A 192 13.00 -5.59 8.14
CA ARG A 192 12.42 -4.37 8.75
C ARG A 192 11.47 -3.70 7.79
N SER A 193 10.27 -3.37 8.27
CA SER A 193 9.30 -2.61 7.49
C SER A 193 9.84 -1.23 7.13
N ILE A 194 9.77 -0.87 5.85
CA ILE A 194 10.21 0.43 5.34
C ILE A 194 9.02 1.39 5.33
N THR A 195 9.15 2.48 6.09
CA THR A 195 8.07 3.44 6.35
C THR A 195 8.22 4.76 5.58
N ASP A 196 9.36 5.01 4.96
CA ASP A 196 9.69 6.27 4.30
C ASP A 196 10.29 6.07 2.89
N LEU A 197 10.06 7.06 2.01
CA LEU A 197 10.47 6.99 0.60
C LEU A 197 11.99 7.11 0.39
N ARG A 198 12.72 7.77 1.29
CA ARG A 198 14.17 7.94 1.15
C ARG A 198 14.86 6.60 1.35
N THR A 199 14.55 5.90 2.44
CA THR A 199 15.03 4.55 2.74
C THR A 199 14.61 3.59 1.64
N ALA A 200 13.38 3.71 1.13
CA ALA A 200 12.89 2.91 0.01
C ALA A 200 13.75 3.07 -1.25
N VAL A 201 14.04 4.32 -1.65
CA VAL A 201 14.86 4.63 -2.82
C VAL A 201 16.29 4.11 -2.67
N THR A 202 16.91 4.34 -1.51
CA THR A 202 18.27 3.86 -1.23
C THR A 202 18.36 2.34 -1.33
N ARG A 203 17.33 1.61 -0.91
CA ARG A 203 17.32 0.14 -0.90
C ARG A 203 16.97 -0.51 -2.23
N LEU A 204 16.03 0.05 -2.99
CA LEU A 204 15.69 -0.48 -4.32
C LEU A 204 16.81 -0.23 -5.33
N GLY A 205 17.48 0.91 -5.19
CA GLY A 205 18.40 1.41 -6.20
C GLY A 205 17.68 1.97 -7.43
N VAL A 206 18.41 2.82 -8.15
CA VAL A 206 17.89 3.62 -9.28
C VAL A 206 17.34 2.76 -10.43
N ALA A 207 18.03 1.66 -10.77
CA ALA A 207 17.63 0.80 -11.89
C ALA A 207 16.25 0.16 -11.65
N THR A 208 16.02 -0.36 -10.45
CA THR A 208 14.74 -0.95 -10.02
C THR A 208 13.60 0.07 -10.04
N LEU A 209 13.89 1.30 -9.58
CA LEU A 209 12.92 2.40 -9.61
C LEU A 209 12.53 2.74 -11.04
N ARG A 210 13.50 2.85 -11.95
CA ARG A 210 13.23 3.10 -13.37
C ARG A 210 12.34 2.03 -13.97
N ASP A 211 12.64 0.76 -13.72
CA ASP A 211 11.85 -0.36 -14.24
C ASP A 211 10.43 -0.39 -13.65
N LEU A 212 10.25 0.02 -12.38
CA LEU A 212 8.93 0.17 -11.76
C LEU A 212 8.14 1.30 -12.39
N VAL A 213 8.75 2.48 -12.59
CA VAL A 213 8.04 3.62 -13.19
C VAL A 213 7.65 3.27 -14.62
N LEU A 214 8.55 2.66 -15.41
CA LEU A 214 8.24 2.13 -16.74
C LEU A 214 7.07 1.13 -16.74
N ALA A 215 7.13 0.13 -15.86
CA ALA A 215 6.06 -0.85 -15.73
C ALA A 215 4.72 -0.21 -15.31
N SER A 216 4.77 0.90 -14.57
CA SER A 216 3.59 1.63 -14.14
C SER A 216 2.99 2.52 -15.24
N GLU A 217 3.79 3.01 -16.19
CA GLU A 217 3.34 3.88 -17.28
C GLU A 217 2.68 3.13 -18.44
N VAL A 218 3.13 1.89 -18.72
CA VAL A 218 2.61 1.08 -19.84
C VAL A 218 1.13 0.67 -19.61
N PHE A 219 0.59 0.83 -18.39
CA PHE A 219 -0.71 0.26 -18.04
C PHE A 219 -1.63 1.14 -17.16
N SER A 220 -1.73 2.43 -17.47
CA SER A 220 -2.59 3.38 -16.73
C SER A 220 -4.09 3.23 -17.09
N VAL A 221 -4.96 3.11 -16.09
CA VAL A 221 -6.44 3.19 -16.25
C VAL A 221 -6.89 4.57 -15.77
N GLN A 222 -7.31 5.46 -16.67
CA GLN A 222 -7.72 6.81 -16.26
C GLN A 222 -9.02 6.79 -15.45
N THR A 223 -8.91 6.89 -14.12
CA THR A 223 -10.04 7.01 -13.18
C THR A 223 -10.36 8.45 -12.83
N LEU A 224 -9.37 9.35 -12.92
CA LEU A 224 -9.49 10.78 -12.61
C LEU A 224 -9.20 11.64 -13.83
N THR A 225 -9.93 12.74 -13.98
CA THR A 225 -9.59 13.84 -14.90
C THR A 225 -8.24 14.46 -14.51
N PRO A 226 -7.55 15.15 -15.44
CA PRO A 226 -6.30 15.85 -15.12
C PRO A 226 -6.43 16.87 -13.98
N ALA A 227 -7.57 17.56 -13.88
CA ALA A 227 -7.82 18.54 -12.82
C ALA A 227 -7.96 17.87 -11.45
N GLU A 228 -8.77 16.82 -11.35
CA GLU A 228 -8.94 16.03 -10.11
C GLU A 228 -7.62 15.41 -9.65
N ARG A 229 -6.83 14.88 -10.59
CA ARG A 229 -5.50 14.34 -10.31
C ARG A 229 -4.55 15.40 -9.75
N ASN A 230 -4.48 16.57 -10.38
CA ASN A 230 -3.63 17.66 -9.91
C ASN A 230 -4.06 18.17 -8.53
N ALA A 231 -5.37 18.22 -8.28
CA ALA A 231 -5.92 18.57 -6.96
C ALA A 231 -5.52 17.53 -5.90
N MET A 232 -5.68 16.23 -6.21
CA MET A 232 -5.27 15.13 -5.33
C MET A 232 -3.76 15.16 -5.04
N GLN A 233 -2.91 15.31 -6.06
CA GLN A 233 -1.45 15.38 -5.89
C GLN A 233 -1.04 16.57 -5.02
N ARG A 234 -1.60 17.75 -5.26
CA ARG A 234 -1.34 18.95 -4.44
C ARG A 234 -1.73 18.72 -2.98
N ARG A 235 -2.93 18.17 -2.75
CA ARG A 235 -3.44 17.85 -1.41
C ARG A 235 -2.54 16.84 -0.69
N ALA A 236 -2.13 15.78 -1.39
CA ALA A 236 -1.24 14.75 -0.85
C ALA A 236 0.12 15.33 -0.42
N LEU A 237 0.74 16.17 -1.26
CA LEU A 237 2.01 16.83 -0.95
C LEU A 237 1.91 17.80 0.23
N LEU A 238 0.84 18.59 0.30
CA LEU A 238 0.60 19.50 1.42
C LEU A 238 0.35 18.73 2.72
N SER A 239 -0.49 17.70 2.67
CA SER A 239 -0.79 16.83 3.81
C SER A 239 0.46 16.15 4.33
N SER A 240 1.31 15.62 3.43
CA SER A 240 2.61 15.03 3.76
C SER A 240 3.51 15.99 4.53
N ARG A 241 3.69 17.22 4.01
CA ARG A 241 4.52 18.25 4.65
C ARG A 241 3.96 18.70 6.00
N LEU A 242 2.65 18.84 6.11
CA LEU A 242 1.97 19.21 7.36
C LEU A 242 2.10 18.11 8.41
N ALA A 243 1.84 16.84 8.04
CA ALA A 243 1.98 15.70 8.94
C ALA A 243 3.39 15.59 9.53
N ALA A 244 4.43 15.87 8.72
CA ALA A 244 5.81 15.92 9.20
C ALA A 244 6.07 17.04 10.22
N LYS A 245 5.36 18.18 10.12
CA LYS A 245 5.52 19.34 11.03
C LYS A 245 4.75 19.19 12.33
N VAL A 246 3.61 18.49 12.32
CA VAL A 246 2.77 18.31 13.52
C VAL A 246 3.22 17.15 14.41
N LEU A 247 4.04 16.24 13.86
CA LEU A 247 4.64 15.11 14.58
C LEU A 247 6.05 15.42 15.09
N PRO A 248 6.50 14.72 16.15
CA PRO A 248 7.90 14.78 16.55
C PRO A 248 8.81 14.17 15.47
N PRO A 249 10.11 14.56 15.43
CA PRO A 249 11.05 14.10 14.40
C PRO A 249 11.13 12.58 14.25
N THR A 250 10.96 11.83 15.34
CA THR A 250 11.02 10.37 15.37
C THR A 250 9.89 9.67 14.60
N SER A 251 8.79 10.37 14.33
CA SER A 251 7.65 9.82 13.56
C SER A 251 7.24 10.72 12.39
N ALA A 252 8.00 11.77 12.11
CA ALA A 252 7.67 12.75 11.07
C ALA A 252 7.63 12.10 9.68
N GLU A 253 8.59 11.24 9.36
CA GLU A 253 8.63 10.54 8.06
C GLU A 253 7.48 9.53 7.92
N LEU A 254 7.15 8.79 8.99
CA LEU A 254 6.02 7.86 9.02
C LEU A 254 4.68 8.59 8.77
N GLY A 255 4.45 9.71 9.45
CA GLY A 255 3.24 10.51 9.25
C GLY A 255 3.21 11.20 7.89
N SER A 256 4.37 11.65 7.39
CA SER A 256 4.50 12.21 6.04
C SER A 256 4.07 11.20 4.98
N THR A 257 4.57 9.96 5.06
CA THR A 257 4.17 8.87 4.16
C THR A 257 2.69 8.55 4.28
N ALA A 258 2.16 8.42 5.50
CA ALA A 258 0.75 8.12 5.70
C ALA A 258 -0.16 9.21 5.12
N ALA A 259 0.19 10.48 5.29
CA ALA A 259 -0.56 11.61 4.75
C ALA A 259 -0.43 11.76 3.23
N LEU A 260 0.72 11.40 2.65
CA LEU A 260 0.88 11.32 1.20
C LEU A 260 -0.07 10.28 0.59
N LEU A 261 -0.31 9.19 1.29
CA LEU A 261 -1.11 8.05 0.84
C LEU A 261 -2.58 8.11 1.27
N ALA A 262 -3.00 9.13 2.04
CA ALA A 262 -4.36 9.24 2.59
C ALA A 262 -5.46 9.11 1.54
N ASP A 263 -5.21 9.65 0.35
CA ASP A 263 -6.17 9.71 -0.75
C ASP A 263 -5.97 8.61 -1.80
N ILE A 264 -5.07 7.64 -1.57
CA ILE A 264 -4.71 6.64 -2.59
C ILE A 264 -5.92 5.85 -3.10
N GLY A 265 -6.96 5.69 -2.26
CA GLY A 265 -8.22 5.05 -2.64
C GLY A 265 -8.99 5.77 -3.75
N LEU A 266 -8.80 7.07 -3.95
CA LEU A 266 -9.44 7.82 -5.05
C LEU A 266 -8.94 7.41 -6.44
N LEU A 267 -7.79 6.76 -6.51
CA LEU A 267 -7.29 6.21 -7.77
C LEU A 267 -8.07 4.97 -8.20
N LEU A 268 -8.90 4.41 -7.33
CA LEU A 268 -9.57 3.14 -7.55
C LEU A 268 -10.94 3.33 -8.22
N PRO A 269 -11.29 2.46 -9.17
CA PRO A 269 -12.55 2.57 -9.88
C PRO A 269 -13.74 2.31 -8.93
N GLY A 270 -14.79 3.12 -9.06
CA GLY A 270 -16.05 2.92 -8.31
C GLY A 270 -15.98 3.28 -6.82
N VAL A 271 -14.90 3.94 -6.39
CA VAL A 271 -14.76 4.48 -5.04
C VAL A 271 -15.35 5.89 -4.98
N ARG A 272 -15.93 6.24 -3.82
CA ARG A 272 -16.48 7.55 -3.52
C ARG A 272 -15.46 8.41 -2.78
N ASP A 273 -15.34 9.68 -3.17
CA ASP A 273 -14.74 10.68 -2.30
C ASP A 273 -15.71 11.02 -1.16
N GLU A 274 -15.29 10.74 0.08
CA GLU A 274 -16.11 10.92 1.28
C GLU A 274 -16.21 12.39 1.70
N ARG A 275 -15.55 13.28 0.97
CA ARG A 275 -15.72 14.74 1.00
C ARG A 275 -16.98 15.18 0.29
N GLU A 276 -17.40 14.43 -0.72
CA GLU A 276 -18.60 14.74 -1.47
C GLU A 276 -19.84 14.37 -0.65
N PRO A 277 -20.90 15.21 -0.69
CA PRO A 277 -22.16 14.89 -0.06
C PRO A 277 -22.69 13.57 -0.62
N ALA A 278 -23.31 12.76 0.23
CA ALA A 278 -23.96 11.55 -0.23
C ALA A 278 -25.08 11.91 -1.22
N LEU A 279 -25.20 11.14 -2.30
CA LEU A 279 -26.28 11.33 -3.29
C LEU A 279 -27.64 11.14 -2.63
N GLU A 280 -28.65 11.91 -3.07
CA GLU A 280 -30.04 11.71 -2.67
C GLU A 280 -30.49 10.30 -3.10
N GLY A 281 -30.87 9.47 -2.12
CA GLY A 281 -31.18 8.05 -2.33
C GLY A 281 -30.13 7.06 -1.79
N GLY A 282 -29.01 7.57 -1.26
CA GLY A 282 -27.91 6.76 -0.72
C GLY A 282 -26.80 6.54 -1.77
N ASP A 283 -25.58 6.38 -1.28
CA ASP A 283 -24.42 6.02 -2.12
C ASP A 283 -23.83 4.70 -1.61
N ASP A 284 -24.03 3.64 -2.37
CA ASP A 284 -23.58 2.28 -2.07
C ASP A 284 -22.09 2.05 -2.40
N ARG A 285 -21.40 3.05 -2.97
CA ARG A 285 -19.97 3.00 -3.28
C ARG A 285 -19.13 2.93 -2.01
N LEU A 286 -17.96 2.29 -2.14
CA LEU A 286 -16.98 2.21 -1.06
C LEU A 286 -16.31 3.59 -0.86
N GLY A 287 -16.09 3.97 0.40
CA GLY A 287 -15.32 5.16 0.73
C GLY A 287 -13.83 5.01 0.39
N HIS A 288 -13.19 6.09 -0.05
CA HIS A 288 -11.78 6.08 -0.43
C HIS A 288 -10.82 5.79 0.73
N THR A 289 -11.20 6.12 1.96
CA THR A 289 -10.36 5.86 3.15
C THR A 289 -10.18 4.36 3.38
N GLU A 290 -11.29 3.62 3.47
CA GLU A 290 -11.29 2.16 3.64
C GLU A 290 -10.71 1.46 2.40
N ALA A 291 -11.01 1.96 1.20
CA ALA A 291 -10.49 1.41 -0.04
C ALA A 291 -8.96 1.54 -0.15
N GLY A 292 -8.43 2.72 0.17
CA GLY A 292 -7.00 2.98 0.19
C GLY A 292 -6.28 2.16 1.27
N ALA A 293 -6.82 2.14 2.48
CA ALA A 293 -6.24 1.37 3.59
C ALA A 293 -6.18 -0.13 3.29
N TYR A 294 -7.24 -0.71 2.73
CA TYR A 294 -7.25 -2.12 2.36
C TYR A 294 -6.20 -2.43 1.30
N LEU A 295 -6.06 -1.57 0.29
CA LEU A 295 -5.01 -1.72 -0.73
C LEU A 295 -3.61 -1.70 -0.11
N LEU A 296 -3.31 -0.73 0.76
CA LEU A 296 -2.00 -0.60 1.40
C LEU A 296 -1.70 -1.80 2.33
N GLY A 297 -2.72 -2.32 3.00
CA GLY A 297 -2.58 -3.53 3.81
C GLY A 297 -2.28 -4.78 2.98
N LEU A 298 -2.96 -4.95 1.84
CA LEU A 298 -2.63 -6.01 0.89
C LEU A 298 -1.18 -5.91 0.39
N TRP A 299 -0.66 -4.68 0.30
CA TRP A 299 0.70 -4.38 -0.14
C TRP A 299 1.75 -4.52 0.98
N GLY A 300 1.32 -4.90 2.18
CA GLY A 300 2.22 -5.13 3.32
C GLY A 300 2.80 -3.85 3.90
N LEU A 301 2.12 -2.70 3.76
CA LEU A 301 2.54 -1.50 4.46
C LEU A 301 2.33 -1.66 5.98
N PRO A 302 3.10 -0.93 6.81
CA PRO A 302 2.94 -0.92 8.26
C PRO A 302 1.55 -0.52 8.73
N MET A 303 1.04 -1.19 9.77
CA MET A 303 -0.27 -0.90 10.38
C MET A 303 -0.48 0.58 10.75
N PRO A 304 0.51 1.33 11.27
CA PRO A 304 0.34 2.76 11.54
C PRO A 304 -0.04 3.59 10.30
N ILE A 305 0.43 3.21 9.11
CA ILE A 305 0.05 3.86 7.85
C ILE A 305 -1.37 3.42 7.46
N ILE A 306 -1.65 2.12 7.51
CA ILE A 306 -2.97 1.56 7.16
C ILE A 306 -4.07 2.17 8.02
N GLU A 307 -3.90 2.18 9.34
CA GLU A 307 -4.88 2.71 10.30
C GLU A 307 -5.08 4.21 10.09
N ALA A 308 -4.01 4.96 9.85
CA ALA A 308 -4.10 6.39 9.57
C ALA A 308 -4.87 6.67 8.27
N VAL A 309 -4.60 5.93 7.20
CA VAL A 309 -5.35 6.05 5.94
C VAL A 309 -6.82 5.66 6.14
N ALA A 310 -7.10 4.60 6.89
CA ALA A 310 -8.46 4.12 7.16
C ALA A 310 -9.29 5.13 7.95
N PHE A 311 -8.68 5.81 8.93
CA PHE A 311 -9.43 6.57 9.94
C PHE A 311 -9.15 8.07 9.93
N HIS A 312 -8.35 8.61 9.00
CA HIS A 312 -8.05 10.05 9.01
C HIS A 312 -9.28 10.96 8.89
N ARG A 313 -10.40 10.51 8.31
CA ARG A 313 -11.66 11.28 8.32
C ARG A 313 -12.47 11.12 9.61
N HIS A 314 -12.24 10.03 10.35
CA HIS A 314 -12.93 9.67 11.59
C HIS A 314 -11.92 9.14 12.63
N PRO A 315 -11.01 9.99 13.13
CA PRO A 315 -9.85 9.56 13.92
C PRO A 315 -10.22 8.85 15.23
N GLN A 316 -11.45 9.03 15.72
CA GLN A 316 -11.97 8.35 16.91
C GLN A 316 -12.16 6.84 16.71
N ARG A 317 -12.22 6.36 15.46
CA ARG A 317 -12.24 4.92 15.14
C ARG A 317 -10.91 4.24 15.44
N SER A 318 -9.81 5.00 15.54
CA SER A 318 -8.52 4.45 15.94
C SER A 318 -8.57 3.91 17.37
N SER A 319 -7.89 2.78 17.57
CA SER A 319 -7.75 2.16 18.89
C SER A 319 -6.81 2.95 19.80
N LEU A 320 -5.90 3.73 19.20
CA LEU A 320 -4.93 4.55 19.91
C LEU A 320 -5.62 5.75 20.60
N ARG A 321 -5.25 5.99 21.86
CA ARG A 321 -5.79 7.08 22.68
C ARG A 321 -4.85 8.29 22.78
N SER A 322 -3.77 8.30 22.01
CA SER A 322 -2.78 9.38 21.96
C SER A 322 -2.75 10.03 20.58
N PHE A 323 -2.34 11.29 20.53
CA PHE A 323 -2.06 11.97 19.26
C PHE A 323 -0.78 11.41 18.65
N TRP A 324 -0.92 10.61 17.59
CA TRP A 324 0.19 10.06 16.80
C TRP A 324 -0.12 10.13 15.30
N VAL A 325 0.22 9.11 14.51
CA VAL A 325 0.12 9.13 13.04
C VAL A 325 -1.31 9.41 12.57
N THR A 326 -2.32 8.67 13.03
CA THR A 326 -3.73 8.88 12.63
C THR A 326 -4.21 10.30 12.90
N GLY A 327 -3.91 10.84 14.09
CA GLY A 327 -4.27 12.21 14.45
C GLY A 327 -3.56 13.25 13.59
N ALA A 328 -2.28 13.03 13.30
CA ALA A 328 -1.49 13.91 12.44
C ALA A 328 -2.01 13.91 10.99
N VAL A 329 -2.32 12.74 10.43
CA VAL A 329 -2.90 12.62 9.09
C VAL A 329 -4.28 13.27 9.04
N HIS A 330 -5.12 13.07 10.07
CA HIS A 330 -6.41 13.75 10.18
C HIS A 330 -6.26 15.29 10.10
N VAL A 331 -5.42 15.87 10.96
CA VAL A 331 -5.19 17.33 10.98
C VAL A 331 -4.64 17.80 9.63
N ALA A 332 -3.61 17.14 9.12
CA ALA A 332 -2.93 17.55 7.91
C ALA A 332 -3.83 17.50 6.67
N THR A 333 -4.62 16.43 6.51
CA THR A 333 -5.52 16.25 5.37
C THR A 333 -6.73 17.17 5.42
N ALA A 334 -7.30 17.39 6.61
CA ALA A 334 -8.39 18.33 6.80
C ALA A 334 -7.94 19.75 6.46
N LEU A 335 -6.82 20.22 7.01
CA LEU A 335 -6.27 21.55 6.72
C LEU A 335 -5.87 21.71 5.24
N ALA A 336 -5.22 20.71 4.64
CA ALA A 336 -4.86 20.75 3.23
C ALA A 336 -6.07 20.76 2.28
N SER A 337 -7.23 20.29 2.74
CA SER A 337 -8.49 20.27 1.98
C SER A 337 -9.41 21.45 2.28
N GLY A 338 -9.06 22.31 3.24
CA GLY A 338 -9.96 23.34 3.76
C GLY A 338 -11.18 22.78 4.51
N GLU A 339 -11.11 21.53 4.97
CA GLU A 339 -12.15 20.89 5.78
C GLU A 339 -11.97 21.21 7.27
N THR A 340 -13.03 21.02 8.06
CA THR A 340 -12.98 21.20 9.50
C THR A 340 -12.17 20.09 10.17
N VAL A 341 -11.24 20.48 11.04
CA VAL A 341 -10.55 19.55 11.94
C VAL A 341 -11.48 19.15 13.08
N ASP A 342 -11.41 17.89 13.50
CA ASP A 342 -12.21 17.34 14.59
C ASP A 342 -11.67 17.79 15.95
N GLU A 343 -12.20 18.92 16.42
CA GLU A 343 -11.77 19.54 17.68
C GLU A 343 -12.15 18.70 18.91
N GLU A 344 -13.22 17.90 18.84
CA GLU A 344 -13.61 16.99 19.93
C GLU A 344 -12.57 15.89 20.12
N TYR A 345 -12.11 15.28 19.02
CA TYR A 345 -11.00 14.34 19.04
C TYR A 345 -9.72 14.99 19.59
N LEU A 346 -9.33 16.16 19.08
CA LEU A 346 -8.12 16.84 19.55
C LEU A 346 -8.19 17.21 21.04
N SER A 347 -9.38 17.54 21.54
CA SER A 347 -9.62 17.76 22.97
C SER A 347 -9.41 16.47 23.77
N LYS A 348 -10.00 15.35 23.33
CA LYS A 348 -9.84 14.03 23.99
C LYS A 348 -8.39 13.55 24.04
N VAL A 349 -7.61 13.78 23.00
CA VAL A 349 -6.18 13.42 22.96
C VAL A 349 -5.24 14.52 23.51
N GLY A 350 -5.79 15.60 24.06
CA GLY A 350 -5.05 16.62 24.82
C GLY A 350 -4.18 17.57 23.99
N VAL A 351 -4.47 17.76 22.70
CA VAL A 351 -3.65 18.60 21.79
C VAL A 351 -4.43 19.72 21.08
N LEU A 352 -5.70 19.96 21.44
CA LEU A 352 -6.52 21.02 20.86
C LEU A 352 -5.83 22.39 20.86
N THR A 353 -5.07 22.71 21.91
CA THR A 353 -4.33 23.97 22.04
C THR A 353 -3.25 24.18 20.99
N ARG A 354 -2.83 23.13 20.27
CA ARG A 354 -1.84 23.21 19.18
C ARG A 354 -2.48 23.56 17.83
N LEU A 355 -3.79 23.41 17.69
CA LEU A 355 -4.50 23.61 16.43
C LEU A 355 -4.28 25.00 15.80
N PRO A 356 -4.25 26.13 16.55
CA PRO A 356 -3.98 27.44 15.95
C PRO A 356 -2.62 27.50 15.25
N ALA A 357 -1.56 26.95 15.87
CA ALA A 357 -0.23 26.92 15.28
C ALA A 357 -0.17 26.02 14.03
N TRP A 358 -0.93 24.92 14.01
CA TRP A 358 -1.02 24.05 12.83
C TRP A 358 -1.77 24.71 11.67
N ARG A 359 -2.80 25.52 11.95
CA ARG A 359 -3.49 26.33 10.94
C ARG A 359 -2.55 27.34 10.30
N GLU A 360 -1.78 28.08 11.10
CA GLU A 360 -0.77 29.03 10.59
C GLU A 360 0.29 28.36 9.70
N GLN A 361 0.75 27.17 10.09
CA GLN A 361 1.67 26.38 9.26
C GLN A 361 1.03 25.94 7.93
N ALA A 362 -0.26 25.59 7.93
CA ALA A 362 -1.00 25.25 6.72
C ALA A 362 -1.17 26.47 5.81
N ASP A 363 -1.54 27.61 6.37
CA ASP A 363 -1.68 28.88 5.62
C ASP A 363 -0.36 29.28 4.97
N THR A 364 0.76 29.14 5.70
CA THR A 364 2.10 29.38 5.14
C THR A 364 2.40 28.47 3.96
N LEU A 365 2.09 27.17 4.06
CA LEU A 365 2.32 26.20 2.98
C LEU A 365 1.39 26.39 1.78
N LEU A 366 0.18 26.88 2.01
CA LEU A 366 -0.80 27.22 0.99
C LEU A 366 -0.52 28.58 0.32
N GLY A 367 0.41 29.38 0.87
CA GLY A 367 0.68 30.74 0.42
C GLY A 367 -0.43 31.74 0.77
N LEU A 368 -1.18 31.45 1.84
CA LEU A 368 -2.29 32.26 2.36
C LEU A 368 -1.88 33.13 3.56
N ALA A 369 -0.68 32.94 4.10
CA ALA A 369 -0.14 33.80 5.16
C ALA A 369 0.14 35.21 4.61
N GLU A 370 -0.35 36.24 5.28
CA GLU A 370 0.03 37.63 4.99
C GLU A 370 1.53 37.82 5.29
N ALA A 371 2.22 38.51 4.38
CA ALA A 371 3.66 38.79 4.45
C ALA A 371 4.05 39.77 5.56
#